data_AF-F4Q9V5-F1
#
_entry.id   AF-F4Q9V5-F1
#
_cell.length_a   1.000
_cell.length_b   1.000
_cell.length_c   1.000
_cell.angle_alpha   90.00
_cell.angle_beta   90.00
_cell.angle_gamma   90.00
#
_symmetry.space_group_name_H-M   'P 1'
#
loop_
_entity.id
_entity.type
_entity.pdbx_description
1 polymer ?
#
loop_
_entity_poly.entity_id
_entity_poly.type
_entity_poly.pdbx_seq_one_letter_code
_entity_poly.pdbx_strand_id
1 'polypeptide(L)'
;MEGQQQPIQHQPTNEEIWTIFDEAVARIFKQWTALQLAVENQWGGFGSSSKAEEMRQDVLDLFLMGKPVHTDMIAPILEDCLSQELNTVAEDQSCGEVAELVVQAFNLCVRGQFAQVVQLIGPEMGSAVDRCIKPMNDDDSDEDIDGDGDDSMMEDDSDMTENNNDNNNDNNNRKKNEPDEDGWVTVGRRR
;
A
#
# COMPACT_ATOMS: atom_id res chain seq x y z
N MET A 1 44.63 -0.03 32.18
CA MET A 1 44.34 0.79 30.99
C MET A 1 43.28 0.05 30.22
N GLU A 2 42.03 0.26 30.63
CA GLU A 2 40.86 -0.36 29.99
C GLU A 2 40.72 0.25 28.60
N GLY A 3 40.86 -0.59 27.58
CA GLY A 3 40.62 -0.23 26.20
C GLY A 3 39.14 0.10 26.05
N GLN A 4 38.84 1.38 25.89
CA GLN A 4 37.51 1.84 25.50
C GLN A 4 37.22 1.28 24.11
N GLN A 5 36.42 0.21 24.06
CA GLN A 5 35.73 -0.21 22.85
C GLN A 5 34.84 0.96 22.43
N GLN A 6 35.24 1.65 21.36
CA GLN A 6 34.36 2.55 20.64
C GLN A 6 33.24 1.70 20.01
N PRO A 7 31.97 2.13 20.06
CA PRO A 7 30.90 1.38 19.43
C PRO A 7 31.16 1.33 17.93
N ILE A 8 31.19 0.12 17.39
CA ILE A 8 31.31 -0.14 15.96
C ILE A 8 30.05 0.46 15.32
N GLN A 9 30.16 1.67 14.78
CA GLN A 9 29.15 2.20 13.88
C GLN A 9 29.13 1.25 12.68
N HIS A 10 28.17 0.33 12.62
CA HIS A 10 27.92 -0.43 11.39
C HIS A 10 27.58 0.60 10.33
N GLN A 11 28.53 0.90 9.44
CA GLN A 11 28.22 1.61 8.21
C GLN A 11 27.35 0.66 7.39
N PRO A 12 26.10 1.03 7.10
CA PRO A 12 25.25 0.19 6.29
C PRO A 12 25.88 0.02 4.91
N THR A 13 25.87 -1.20 4.43
CA THR A 13 26.31 -1.53 3.07
C THR A 13 25.40 -0.89 2.05
N ASN A 14 25.91 -0.63 0.83
CA ASN A 14 25.09 -0.04 -0.23
C ASN A 14 23.86 -0.90 -0.56
N GLU A 15 23.95 -2.22 -0.37
CA GLU A 15 22.84 -3.16 -0.58
C GLU A 15 21.74 -2.95 0.48
N GLU A 16 22.09 -2.84 1.76
CA GLU A 16 21.14 -2.55 2.84
C GLU A 16 20.51 -1.15 2.71
N ILE A 17 21.28 -0.15 2.29
CA ILE A 17 20.78 1.20 2.01
C ILE A 17 19.72 1.13 0.91
N TRP A 18 19.99 0.35 -0.15
CA TRP A 18 19.11 0.21 -1.29
C TRP A 18 17.82 -0.56 -0.95
N THR A 19 17.90 -1.67 -0.20
CA THR A 19 16.70 -2.41 0.20
C THR A 19 15.79 -1.59 1.09
N ILE A 20 16.37 -0.84 2.04
CA ILE A 20 15.60 0.06 2.91
C ILE A 20 15.01 1.21 2.09
N PHE A 21 15.74 1.72 1.10
CA PHE A 21 15.25 2.78 0.23
C PHE A 21 14.11 2.31 -0.69
N ASP A 22 14.22 1.14 -1.32
CA ASP A 22 13.14 0.57 -2.13
C ASP A 22 11.87 0.36 -1.29
N GLU A 23 12.00 -0.22 -0.09
CA GLU A 23 10.86 -0.37 0.81
C GLU A 23 10.30 1.01 1.24
N ALA A 24 11.16 2.01 1.45
CA ALA A 24 10.76 3.39 1.73
C ALA A 24 9.90 3.99 0.61
N VAL A 25 10.37 3.91 -0.64
CA VAL A 25 9.62 4.41 -1.79
C VAL A 25 8.30 3.66 -1.94
N ALA A 26 8.29 2.33 -1.80
CA ALA A 26 7.06 1.55 -1.87
C ALA A 26 6.01 1.98 -0.81
N ARG A 27 6.45 2.33 0.41
CA ARG A 27 5.53 2.83 1.46
C ARG A 27 5.04 4.24 1.18
N ILE A 28 5.91 5.15 0.75
CA ILE A 28 5.53 6.51 0.40
C ILE A 28 4.42 6.49 -0.67
N PHE A 29 4.60 5.68 -1.72
CA PHE A 29 3.62 5.53 -2.79
C PHE A 29 2.31 4.91 -2.28
N LYS A 30 2.41 3.96 -1.32
CA LYS A 30 1.21 3.39 -0.69
C LYS A 30 0.44 4.38 0.19
N GLN A 31 1.09 5.37 0.77
CA GLN A 31 0.44 6.41 1.57
C GLN A 31 -0.11 7.55 0.71
N TRP A 32 0.33 7.65 -0.54
CA TRP A 32 -0.12 8.69 -1.45
C TRP A 32 -1.55 8.42 -1.91
N THR A 33 -2.48 9.18 -1.34
CA THR A 33 -3.92 9.01 -1.55
C THR A 33 -4.34 9.17 -3.01
N ALA A 34 -3.75 10.11 -3.75
CA ALA A 34 -4.04 10.30 -5.17
C ALA A 34 -3.73 9.04 -5.99
N LEU A 35 -2.57 8.43 -5.74
CA LEU A 35 -2.16 7.19 -6.40
C LEU A 35 -3.06 6.02 -6.01
N GLN A 36 -3.37 5.87 -4.71
CA GLN A 36 -4.22 4.78 -4.24
C GLN A 36 -5.63 4.85 -4.83
N LEU A 37 -6.24 6.04 -4.81
CA LEU A 37 -7.55 6.24 -5.43
C LEU A 37 -7.50 5.95 -6.93
N ALA A 38 -6.44 6.33 -7.62
CA ALA A 38 -6.29 6.04 -9.05
C ALA A 38 -6.17 4.54 -9.36
N VAL A 39 -5.46 3.79 -8.50
CA VAL A 39 -5.31 2.35 -8.64
C VAL A 39 -6.61 1.62 -8.29
N GLU A 40 -7.21 1.94 -7.14
CA GLU A 40 -8.46 1.32 -6.64
C GLU A 40 -9.63 1.53 -7.61
N ASN A 41 -9.76 2.74 -8.14
CA ASN A 41 -10.83 3.07 -9.09
C ASN A 41 -10.48 2.73 -10.54
N GLN A 42 -9.30 2.15 -10.79
CA GLN A 42 -8.83 1.79 -12.13
C GLN A 42 -8.91 2.97 -13.13
N TRP A 43 -8.53 4.17 -12.69
CA TRP A 43 -8.58 5.35 -13.55
C TRP A 43 -7.67 5.21 -14.78
N GLY A 44 -6.59 4.43 -14.66
CA GLY A 44 -5.72 4.00 -15.77
C GLY A 44 -6.11 2.67 -16.45
N GLY A 45 -7.29 2.13 -16.18
CA GLY A 45 -7.76 0.82 -16.64
C GLY A 45 -7.22 -0.37 -15.83
N PHE A 46 -7.38 -1.59 -16.36
CA PHE A 46 -6.98 -2.84 -15.69
C PHE A 46 -5.49 -2.91 -15.32
N GLY A 47 -4.65 -2.11 -15.98
CA GLY A 47 -3.21 -2.02 -15.72
C GLY A 47 -2.79 -0.93 -14.73
N SER A 48 -3.71 -0.26 -14.03
CA SER A 48 -3.40 0.86 -13.12
C SER A 48 -2.34 0.50 -12.07
N SER A 49 -2.43 -0.68 -11.46
CA SER A 49 -1.45 -1.17 -10.50
C SER A 49 -0.07 -1.41 -11.13
N SER A 50 -0.02 -1.91 -12.36
CA SER A 50 1.25 -2.15 -13.06
C SER A 50 1.93 -0.84 -13.46
N LYS A 51 1.14 0.17 -13.83
CA LYS A 51 1.65 1.51 -14.16
C LYS A 51 2.21 2.21 -12.91
N ALA A 52 1.54 2.08 -11.77
CA ALA A 52 2.03 2.60 -10.49
C ALA A 52 3.36 1.94 -10.07
N GLU A 53 3.50 0.64 -10.35
CA GLU A 53 4.74 -0.12 -10.15
C GLU A 53 5.87 0.38 -11.06
N GLU A 54 5.58 0.58 -12.35
CA GLU A 54 6.52 1.10 -13.34
C GLU A 54 7.02 2.49 -12.96
N MET A 55 6.12 3.39 -12.55
CA MET A 55 6.50 4.70 -12.02
C MET A 55 7.42 4.59 -10.79
N ARG A 56 7.20 3.61 -9.90
CA ARG A 56 8.12 3.39 -8.77
C ARG A 56 9.51 3.03 -9.28
N GLN A 57 9.59 2.13 -10.26
CA GLN A 57 10.87 1.71 -10.84
C GLN A 57 11.59 2.88 -11.52
N ASP A 58 10.88 3.72 -12.27
CA ASP A 58 11.45 4.91 -12.91
C ASP A 58 12.09 5.86 -11.89
N VAL A 59 11.41 6.05 -10.74
CA VAL A 59 11.95 6.87 -9.65
C VAL A 59 13.21 6.23 -9.06
N LEU A 60 13.22 4.92 -8.82
CA LEU A 60 14.39 4.21 -8.31
C LEU A 60 15.58 4.30 -9.28
N ASP A 61 15.34 4.15 -10.57
CA ASP A 61 16.38 4.20 -11.60
C ASP A 61 17.12 5.54 -11.63
N LEU A 62 16.46 6.66 -11.27
CA LEU A 62 17.13 7.95 -11.13
C LEU A 62 18.25 7.92 -10.08
N PHE A 63 18.04 7.21 -8.96
CA PHE A 63 19.03 7.10 -7.89
C PHE A 63 20.16 6.14 -8.25
N LEU A 64 19.90 5.16 -9.12
CA LEU A 64 20.92 4.25 -9.65
C LEU A 64 21.93 4.93 -10.58
N MET A 65 21.53 6.03 -11.23
CA MET A 65 22.40 6.80 -12.14
C MET A 65 23.57 7.51 -11.44
N GLY A 66 23.63 7.52 -10.11
CA GLY A 66 24.73 8.14 -9.33
C GLY A 66 24.80 9.67 -9.44
N LYS A 67 23.73 10.31 -9.92
CA LYS A 67 23.59 11.77 -10.00
C LYS A 67 22.81 12.27 -8.78
N PRO A 68 23.01 13.54 -8.37
CA PRO A 68 22.17 14.14 -7.35
C PRO A 68 20.74 14.21 -7.88
N VAL A 69 19.85 13.40 -7.30
CA VAL A 69 18.42 13.44 -7.59
C VAL A 69 17.78 14.52 -6.74
N HIS A 70 17.01 15.39 -7.38
CA HIS A 70 16.28 16.48 -6.75
C HIS A 70 14.79 16.32 -6.99
N THR A 71 13.98 16.97 -6.14
CA THR A 71 12.52 16.99 -6.24
C THR A 71 12.05 17.38 -7.64
N ASP A 72 12.71 18.36 -8.27
CA ASP A 72 12.40 18.85 -9.62
C ASP A 72 12.55 17.79 -10.73
N MET A 73 13.23 16.68 -10.45
CA MET A 73 13.37 15.56 -11.40
C MET A 73 12.31 14.49 -11.17
N ILE A 74 11.84 14.31 -9.94
CA ILE A 74 10.87 13.26 -9.56
C ILE A 74 9.45 13.78 -9.75
N ALA A 75 9.15 15.01 -9.32
CA ALA A 75 7.82 15.61 -9.43
C ALA A 75 7.20 15.52 -10.84
N PRO A 76 7.91 15.88 -11.94
CA PRO A 76 7.33 15.76 -13.27
C PRO A 76 7.05 14.30 -13.68
N ILE A 77 7.85 13.32 -13.23
CA ILE A 77 7.59 11.90 -13.50
C ILE A 77 6.29 11.45 -12.83
N LEU A 78 6.08 11.89 -11.57
CA LEU A 78 4.86 11.58 -10.83
C LEU A 78 3.64 12.25 -11.47
N GLU A 79 3.75 13.50 -11.90
CA GLU A 79 2.68 14.23 -12.60
C GLU A 79 2.34 13.64 -13.97
N ASP A 80 3.36 13.29 -14.76
CA ASP A 80 3.19 12.65 -16.07
C ASP A 80 2.55 11.27 -15.90
N CYS A 81 2.98 10.47 -14.92
CA CYS A 81 2.35 9.18 -14.66
C CYS A 81 0.88 9.34 -14.21
N LEU A 82 0.58 10.26 -13.30
CA LEU A 82 -0.80 10.47 -12.88
C LEU A 82 -1.67 10.89 -14.07
N SER A 83 -1.22 11.84 -14.88
CA SER A 83 -2.01 12.43 -15.96
C SER A 83 -2.12 11.53 -17.19
N GLN A 84 -1.01 10.95 -17.66
CA GLN A 84 -0.97 10.14 -18.89
C GLN A 84 -1.38 8.69 -18.63
N GLU A 85 -0.89 8.08 -17.54
CA GLU A 85 -1.05 6.65 -17.30
C GLU A 85 -2.29 6.33 -16.47
N LEU A 86 -2.54 7.13 -15.43
CA LEU A 86 -3.62 6.94 -14.48
C LEU A 86 -4.83 7.85 -14.73
N ASN A 87 -4.80 8.67 -15.78
CA ASN A 87 -5.87 9.59 -16.20
C ASN A 87 -6.43 10.43 -15.02
N THR A 88 -5.53 10.92 -14.17
CA THR A 88 -5.85 11.69 -12.98
C THR A 88 -4.86 12.82 -12.76
N VAL A 89 -5.24 13.83 -11.98
CA VAL A 89 -4.36 14.96 -11.66
C VAL A 89 -4.46 15.23 -10.17
N ALA A 90 -3.31 15.33 -9.52
CA ALA A 90 -3.22 15.78 -8.14
C ALA A 90 -3.29 17.31 -8.10
N GLU A 91 -4.43 17.87 -7.68
CA GLU A 91 -4.62 19.33 -7.57
C GLU A 91 -4.04 19.92 -6.27
N ASP A 92 -3.59 19.06 -5.36
CA ASP A 92 -3.11 19.39 -4.01
C ASP A 92 -1.59 19.58 -3.92
N GLN A 93 -0.88 19.61 -5.06
CA GLN A 93 0.59 19.67 -5.12
C GLN A 93 1.29 18.48 -4.43
N SER A 94 0.57 17.39 -4.17
CA SER A 94 1.13 16.21 -3.48
C SER A 94 2.26 15.53 -4.26
N CYS A 95 2.34 15.69 -5.59
CA CYS A 95 3.48 15.23 -6.38
C CYS A 95 4.81 15.82 -5.89
N GLY A 96 4.82 17.11 -5.56
CA GLY A 96 6.01 17.79 -5.04
C GLY A 96 6.38 17.30 -3.65
N GLU A 97 5.38 17.19 -2.75
CA GLU A 97 5.59 16.70 -1.39
C GLU A 97 6.11 15.24 -1.37
N VAL A 98 5.53 14.37 -2.20
CA VAL A 98 5.99 12.98 -2.35
C VAL A 98 7.41 12.93 -2.89
N ALA A 99 7.74 13.74 -3.89
CA ALA A 99 9.10 13.84 -4.42
C ALA A 99 10.11 14.31 -3.36
N GLU A 100 9.76 15.28 -2.52
CA GLU A 100 10.59 15.72 -1.39
C GLU A 100 10.81 14.59 -0.38
N LEU A 101 9.74 13.86 -0.04
CA LEU A 101 9.82 12.72 0.88
C LEU A 101 10.76 11.63 0.37
N VAL A 102 10.71 11.30 -0.92
CA VAL A 102 11.61 10.30 -1.54
C VAL A 102 13.07 10.75 -1.45
N VAL A 103 13.37 12.00 -1.82
CA VAL A 103 14.73 12.55 -1.74
C VAL A 103 15.21 12.59 -0.28
N GLN A 104 14.35 12.96 0.65
CA GLN A 104 14.67 12.98 2.07
C GLN A 104 14.96 11.57 2.61
N ALA A 105 14.14 10.59 2.25
CA ALA A 105 14.34 9.19 2.62
C ALA A 105 15.71 8.68 2.13
N PHE A 106 16.05 8.92 0.85
CA PHE A 106 17.34 8.54 0.30
C PHE A 106 18.51 9.16 1.08
N ASN A 107 18.45 10.48 1.35
CA ASN A 107 19.49 11.18 2.09
C ASN A 107 19.67 10.63 3.52
N LEU A 108 18.59 10.23 4.18
CA LEU A 108 18.64 9.62 5.51
C LEU A 108 19.22 8.20 5.47
N CYS A 109 18.86 7.39 4.46
CA CYS A 109 19.41 6.06 4.25
C CYS A 109 20.93 6.11 4.01
N VAL A 110 21.41 7.03 3.16
CA VAL A 110 22.85 7.22 2.90
C VAL A 110 23.60 7.70 4.15
N ARG A 111 22.94 8.43 5.05
CA ARG A 111 23.51 8.87 6.33
C ARG A 111 23.45 7.80 7.44
N GLY A 112 22.83 6.65 7.18
CA GLY A 112 22.57 5.61 8.18
C GLY A 112 21.60 6.04 9.29
N GLN A 113 20.77 7.06 9.04
CA GLN A 113 19.83 7.61 10.03
C GLN A 113 18.47 6.92 9.95
N PHE A 114 18.47 5.60 10.12
CA PHE A 114 17.27 4.79 9.91
C PHE A 114 16.13 5.10 10.87
N ALA A 115 16.43 5.52 12.11
CA ALA A 115 15.41 5.97 13.04
C ALA A 115 14.59 7.17 12.51
N GLN A 116 15.22 8.05 11.74
CA GLN A 116 14.52 9.19 11.11
C GLN A 116 13.72 8.75 9.90
N VAL A 117 14.22 7.79 9.11
CA VAL A 117 13.45 7.18 8.00
C VAL A 117 12.14 6.58 8.53
N VAL A 118 12.22 5.84 9.64
CA VAL A 118 11.04 5.26 10.30
C VAL A 118 10.09 6.33 10.84
N GLN A 119 10.58 7.44 11.39
CA GLN A 119 9.72 8.53 11.82
C GLN A 119 9.06 9.26 10.64
N LEU A 120 9.76 9.38 9.51
CA LEU A 120 9.28 10.09 8.33
C LEU A 120 8.17 9.33 7.62
N ILE A 121 8.34 8.01 7.45
CA ILE A 121 7.44 7.16 6.67
C ILE A 121 6.41 6.46 7.57
N GLY A 122 6.77 6.20 8.82
CA GLY A 122 5.90 5.60 9.81
C GLY A 122 6.49 4.33 10.44
N PRO A 123 5.88 3.87 11.55
CA PRO A 123 6.40 2.77 12.36
C PRO A 123 6.49 1.45 11.60
N GLU A 124 5.72 1.27 10.52
CA GLU A 124 5.75 0.06 9.71
C GLU A 124 7.08 -0.15 8.95
N MET A 125 7.87 0.92 8.79
CA MET A 125 9.24 0.87 8.28
C MET A 125 10.24 0.34 9.32
N GLY A 126 9.90 0.42 10.61
CA GLY A 126 10.80 -0.05 11.69
C GLY A 126 11.13 -1.52 11.55
N SER A 127 10.14 -2.34 11.16
CA SER A 127 10.35 -3.77 10.91
C SER A 127 11.25 -4.03 9.69
N ALA A 128 11.14 -3.22 8.64
CA ALA A 128 11.98 -3.31 7.44
C ALA A 128 13.46 -3.06 7.76
N VAL A 129 13.70 -1.96 8.45
CA VAL A 129 15.02 -1.52 8.90
C VAL A 129 15.62 -2.55 9.84
N ASP A 130 14.86 -3.04 10.82
CA ASP A 130 15.33 -4.07 11.76
C ASP A 130 15.67 -5.38 11.05
N ARG A 131 14.91 -5.79 10.03
CA ARG A 131 15.22 -6.99 9.23
C ARG A 131 16.50 -6.80 8.41
N CYS A 132 16.73 -5.60 7.87
CA CYS A 132 17.90 -5.34 7.03
C CYS A 132 19.19 -5.12 7.83
N ILE A 133 19.11 -4.64 9.09
CA ILE A 133 20.29 -4.25 9.89
C ILE A 133 20.64 -5.30 10.96
N LYS A 134 19.70 -6.18 11.33
CA LYS A 134 20.04 -7.25 12.28
C LYS A 134 21.04 -8.21 11.62
N PRO A 135 22.14 -8.56 12.31
CA PRO A 135 22.95 -9.67 11.85
C PRO A 135 22.05 -10.90 11.79
N MET A 136 22.10 -11.60 10.67
CA MET A 136 21.50 -12.91 10.47
C MET A 136 22.06 -13.83 11.56
N ASN A 137 21.40 -13.91 12.70
CA ASN A 137 21.48 -15.11 13.52
C ASN A 137 20.57 -16.10 12.81
N ASP A 138 21.19 -17.04 12.10
CA ASP A 138 20.55 -18.27 11.63
C ASP A 138 19.83 -18.90 12.83
N ASP A 139 18.52 -18.72 12.91
CA ASP A 139 17.63 -19.57 13.68
C ASP A 139 16.52 -19.97 12.70
N ASP A 140 16.85 -20.96 11.88
CA ASP A 140 15.90 -21.80 11.16
C ASP A 140 14.90 -22.36 12.18
N SER A 141 13.80 -21.64 12.37
CA SER A 141 12.59 -22.21 12.95
C SER A 141 11.72 -22.66 11.80
N ASP A 142 11.96 -23.89 11.34
CA ASP A 142 11.01 -24.70 10.59
C ASP A 142 9.69 -24.71 11.39
N GLU A 143 8.73 -23.87 11.00
CA GLU A 143 7.34 -24.05 11.42
C GLU A 143 6.74 -25.16 10.55
N ASP A 144 6.92 -26.39 11.01
CA ASP A 144 6.16 -27.57 10.57
C ASP A 144 4.67 -27.24 10.66
N ILE A 145 4.05 -27.05 9.49
CA ILE A 145 2.61 -26.85 9.37
C ILE A 145 1.93 -28.21 9.57
N ASP A 146 1.52 -28.50 10.81
CA ASP A 146 0.69 -29.64 11.13
C ASP A 146 -0.68 -29.49 10.45
N GLY A 147 -0.79 -30.10 9.27
CA GLY A 147 -2.05 -30.28 8.55
C GLY A 147 -2.92 -31.31 9.24
N ASP A 148 -3.71 -30.87 10.23
CA ASP A 148 -4.78 -31.67 10.81
C ASP A 148 -5.96 -31.73 9.82
N GLY A 149 -6.06 -32.85 9.12
CA GLY A 149 -7.19 -33.19 8.27
C GLY A 149 -8.33 -33.72 9.13
N ASP A 150 -9.33 -32.88 9.40
CA ASP A 150 -10.63 -33.33 9.88
C ASP A 150 -11.64 -33.33 8.73
N ASP A 151 -11.92 -34.55 8.28
CA ASP A 151 -12.88 -34.94 7.25
C ASP A 151 -14.26 -35.09 7.91
N SER A 152 -15.10 -34.07 7.78
CA SER A 152 -16.50 -34.13 8.18
C SER A 152 -17.40 -34.10 6.95
N MET A 153 -17.64 -35.28 6.39
CA MET A 153 -18.72 -35.55 5.43
C MET A 153 -20.08 -35.45 6.13
N MET A 154 -20.89 -34.48 5.72
CA MET A 154 -22.33 -34.47 5.98
C MET A 154 -23.03 -34.46 4.62
N GLU A 155 -23.44 -35.67 4.22
CA GLU A 155 -24.39 -35.96 3.17
C GLU A 155 -25.77 -35.56 3.70
N ASP A 156 -26.45 -34.60 3.07
CA ASP A 156 -27.90 -34.46 3.23
C ASP A 156 -28.56 -34.14 1.88
N ASP A 157 -29.25 -35.19 1.43
CA ASP A 157 -30.10 -35.34 0.29
C ASP A 157 -31.41 -34.58 0.51
N SER A 158 -31.82 -33.74 -0.43
CA SER A 158 -33.22 -33.33 -0.59
C SER A 158 -33.47 -32.75 -1.99
N ASP A 159 -33.70 -33.68 -2.91
CA ASP A 159 -34.67 -33.68 -4.02
C ASP A 159 -35.43 -32.36 -4.34
N MET A 160 -35.17 -31.83 -5.54
CA MET A 160 -36.03 -30.88 -6.23
C MET A 160 -37.21 -31.63 -6.88
N THR A 161 -38.40 -31.46 -6.33
CA THR A 161 -39.65 -31.73 -7.06
C THR A 161 -40.63 -30.56 -7.04
N GLU A 162 -41.38 -30.52 -8.13
CA GLU A 162 -42.13 -29.43 -8.73
C GLU A 162 -43.43 -29.00 -8.04
N ASN A 163 -43.75 -27.73 -8.25
CA ASN A 163 -45.09 -27.22 -8.63
C ASN A 163 -46.24 -27.26 -7.60
N ASN A 164 -46.72 -26.08 -7.18
CA ASN A 164 -48.12 -25.68 -7.39
C ASN A 164 -48.44 -24.23 -6.96
N ASN A 165 -49.18 -23.56 -7.84
CA ASN A 165 -50.17 -22.50 -7.61
C ASN A 165 -50.74 -22.41 -6.17
N ASP A 166 -50.91 -21.21 -5.61
CA ASP A 166 -52.19 -20.46 -5.63
C ASP A 166 -52.18 -19.26 -4.64
N ASN A 167 -53.05 -18.30 -4.95
CA ASN A 167 -53.38 -17.04 -4.28
C ASN A 167 -53.48 -17.07 -2.73
N ASN A 168 -53.02 -16.01 -2.04
CA ASN A 168 -53.89 -14.90 -1.57
C ASN A 168 -53.13 -13.93 -0.64
N ASN A 169 -53.19 -12.64 -1.02
CA ASN A 169 -53.46 -11.46 -0.20
C ASN A 169 -53.13 -11.51 1.32
N ASP A 170 -52.06 -10.83 1.74
CA ASP A 170 -52.15 -10.07 2.99
C ASP A 170 -51.31 -8.79 2.99
N ASN A 171 -51.99 -7.72 3.40
CA ASN A 171 -51.57 -6.34 3.46
C ASN A 171 -50.24 -6.14 4.19
N ASN A 172 -49.22 -5.63 3.49
CA ASN A 172 -48.19 -4.81 4.13
C ASN A 172 -47.73 -3.72 3.16
N ASN A 173 -48.49 -2.62 3.18
CA ASN A 173 -48.15 -1.35 2.56
C ASN A 173 -46.90 -0.75 3.25
N ARG A 174 -45.72 -1.28 2.92
CA ARG A 174 -44.45 -0.56 3.13
C ARG A 174 -44.31 0.38 1.94
N LYS A 175 -44.74 1.64 2.13
CA LYS A 175 -44.38 2.73 1.22
C LYS A 175 -42.88 2.67 1.00
N LYS A 176 -42.44 2.31 -0.20
CA LYS A 176 -41.06 2.53 -0.64
C LYS A 176 -40.84 4.03 -0.60
N ASN A 177 -39.78 4.46 0.05
CA ASN A 177 -39.39 5.86 0.05
C ASN A 177 -38.98 6.20 -1.39
N GLU A 178 -39.82 6.95 -2.09
CA GLU A 178 -39.48 7.47 -3.41
C GLU A 178 -38.42 8.57 -3.25
N PRO A 179 -37.43 8.64 -4.15
CA PRO A 179 -36.49 9.76 -4.15
C PRO A 179 -37.21 11.04 -4.56
N ASP A 180 -36.96 12.12 -3.83
CA ASP A 180 -37.46 13.45 -4.18
C ASP A 180 -36.79 13.97 -5.47
N GLU A 181 -37.23 15.11 -6.01
CA GLU A 181 -36.65 15.72 -7.23
C GLU A 181 -35.13 15.97 -7.15
N ASP A 182 -34.55 16.02 -5.96
CA ASP A 182 -33.11 16.16 -5.72
C ASP A 182 -32.36 14.82 -5.56
N GLY A 183 -33.02 13.66 -5.72
CA GLY A 183 -32.39 12.33 -5.70
C GLY A 183 -32.03 11.79 -4.30
N TRP A 184 -32.45 12.45 -3.23
CA TRP A 184 -32.17 12.03 -1.85
C TRP A 184 -33.32 11.22 -1.24
N VAL A 185 -32.98 10.21 -0.43
CA VAL A 185 -33.95 9.35 0.27
C VAL A 185 -33.83 9.55 1.78
N THR A 186 -34.92 9.96 2.42
CA THR A 186 -34.94 10.19 3.87
C THR A 186 -34.96 8.86 4.64
N VAL A 187 -33.95 8.60 5.48
CA VAL A 187 -33.91 7.42 6.37
C VAL A 187 -34.62 7.72 7.70
N GLY A 188 -35.63 6.90 8.05
CA GLY A 188 -36.34 7.02 9.32
C GLY A 188 -35.50 6.54 10.51
N ARG A 189 -35.46 7.32 11.60
CA ARG A 189 -34.76 6.92 12.84
C ARG A 189 -35.43 5.70 13.47
N ARG A 190 -34.67 4.62 13.65
CA ARG A 190 -35.12 3.43 14.39
C ARG A 190 -35.09 3.73 15.89
N ARG A 191 -36.17 3.41 16.58
CA ARG A 191 -36.34 3.53 18.03
C ARG A 191 -36.18 2.18 18.69
#